data_AF-A0A836RE70-F1
#
_entry.id   AF-A0A836RE70-F1
#
_cell.length_a   1.000
_cell.length_b   1.000
_cell.length_c   1.000
_cell.angle_alpha   90.00
_cell.angle_beta   90.00
_cell.angle_gamma   90.00
#
_symmetry.space_group_name_H-M   'P 1'
#
loop_
_entity.id
_entity.type
_entity.pdbx_description
1 polymer ?
#
loop_
_entity_poly.entity_id
_entity_poly.type
_entity_poly.pdbx_seq_one_letter_code
_entity_poly.pdbx_strand_id
1 'polypeptide(L)'
;NDSGPMHLAAALGTPVLAVFTCTSPERSGPPGRPHELIQAPTPCAGSYRKRCPLRGKKHLMCMEQLSTDRVFQALVRLVDRGHLDRAA
;
A
#
# COMPACT_ATOMS: atom_id res chain seq x y z
N ASN A 1 -4.47 0.07 -5.21
CA ASN A 1 -4.74 -1.01 -4.23
C ASN A 1 -3.91 -2.24 -4.59
N ASP A 2 -3.87 -3.25 -3.74
CA ASP A 2 -3.10 -4.50 -3.90
C ASP A 2 -3.77 -5.47 -4.90
N SER A 3 -3.64 -5.16 -6.18
CA SER A 3 -4.23 -5.94 -7.27
C SER A 3 -3.20 -6.27 -8.36
N GLY A 4 -3.54 -7.16 -9.30
CA GLY A 4 -2.66 -7.52 -10.42
C GLY A 4 -1.99 -6.32 -11.13
N PRO A 5 -2.71 -5.24 -11.46
CA PRO A 5 -2.13 -4.02 -12.04
C PRO A 5 -0.95 -3.41 -11.28
N MET A 6 -0.92 -3.54 -9.95
CA MET A 6 0.22 -3.13 -9.12
C MET A 6 1.52 -3.85 -9.54
N HIS A 7 1.43 -5.17 -9.76
CA HIS A 7 2.56 -5.98 -10.20
C HIS A 7 2.96 -5.69 -11.65
N LEU A 8 1.99 -5.43 -12.53
CA LEU A 8 2.28 -5.06 -13.92
C LEU A 8 3.05 -3.73 -14.00
N ALA A 9 2.64 -2.71 -13.24
CA ALA A 9 3.36 -1.44 -13.20
C ALA A 9 4.80 -1.62 -12.69
N ALA A 10 4.98 -2.40 -11.61
CA ALA A 10 6.30 -2.70 -11.08
C ALA A 10 7.19 -3.45 -12.08
N ALA A 11 6.64 -4.45 -12.79
CA ALA A 11 7.37 -5.22 -13.81
C ALA A 11 7.82 -4.35 -15.00
N LEU A 12 7.12 -3.25 -15.28
CA LEU A 12 7.49 -2.26 -16.29
C LEU A 12 8.47 -1.20 -15.76
N GLY A 13 9.01 -1.36 -14.55
CA GLY A 13 9.93 -0.40 -13.93
C GLY A 13 9.25 0.90 -13.49
N THR A 14 7.92 0.93 -13.40
CA THR A 14 7.20 2.10 -12.88
C THR A 14 7.20 2.06 -11.35
N PRO A 15 7.65 3.12 -10.65
CA PRO A 15 7.52 3.20 -9.20
C PRO A 15 6.05 3.13 -8.76
N VAL A 16 5.74 2.31 -7.77
CA VAL A 16 4.37 2.03 -7.33
C VAL A 16 4.17 2.49 -5.89
N LEU A 17 3.07 3.20 -5.66
CA LEU A 17 2.48 3.34 -4.33
C LEU A 17 1.30 2.37 -4.20
N ALA A 18 1.33 1.49 -3.21
CA ALA A 18 0.26 0.53 -2.98
C ALA A 18 -0.25 0.56 -1.54
N VAL A 19 -1.57 0.37 -1.40
CA VAL A 19 -2.30 0.44 -0.14
C VAL A 19 -2.82 -0.95 0.21
N PHE A 20 -2.44 -1.44 1.39
CA PHE A 20 -2.76 -2.76 1.92
C PHE A 20 -3.68 -2.65 3.13
N THR A 21 -4.72 -3.50 3.17
CA THR A 21 -5.68 -3.57 4.27
C THR A 21 -5.63 -4.95 4.94
N CYS A 22 -6.52 -5.87 4.58
CA CYS A 22 -6.52 -7.24 5.09
C CYS A 22 -5.37 -8.08 4.53
N THR A 23 -4.65 -7.60 3.52
CA THR A 23 -3.47 -8.24 2.93
C THR A 23 -2.18 -7.62 3.46
N SER A 24 -1.04 -8.26 3.17
CA SER A 24 0.27 -7.85 3.67
C SER A 24 1.19 -7.47 2.49
N PRO A 25 1.89 -6.33 2.58
CA PRO A 25 2.91 -5.96 1.60
C PRO A 25 4.10 -6.92 1.62
N GLU A 26 4.42 -7.54 2.76
CA GLU A 26 5.51 -8.52 2.87
C GLU A 26 5.25 -9.77 2.01
N ARG A 27 3.99 -10.21 1.94
CA ARG A 27 3.60 -11.41 1.19
C ARG A 27 3.10 -11.12 -0.23
N SER A 28 2.44 -9.98 -0.43
CA SER A 28 1.74 -9.66 -1.68
C SER A 28 2.24 -8.39 -2.36
N GLY A 29 3.28 -7.75 -1.84
CA GLY A 29 3.91 -6.60 -2.48
C GLY A 29 4.63 -6.96 -3.79
N PRO A 30 4.80 -6.00 -4.72
CA PRO A 30 5.63 -6.21 -5.89
C PRO A 30 7.11 -6.34 -5.48
N PRO A 31 7.90 -7.20 -6.16
CA PRO A 31 9.32 -7.32 -5.89
C PRO A 31 10.10 -6.11 -6.42
N GLY A 32 11.27 -5.85 -5.84
CA GLY A 32 12.17 -4.80 -6.31
C GLY A 32 11.94 -3.43 -5.66
N ARG A 33 12.66 -2.43 -6.17
CA ARG A 33 12.64 -1.03 -5.72
C ARG A 33 12.76 -0.11 -6.96
N PRO A 34 12.27 1.13 -6.91
CA PRO A 34 11.65 1.81 -5.77
C PRO A 34 10.11 1.69 -5.74
N HIS A 35 9.56 1.22 -4.62
CA HIS A 35 8.11 1.16 -4.35
C HIS A 35 7.81 1.66 -2.93
N GLU A 36 6.62 2.23 -2.71
CA GLU A 36 6.13 2.64 -1.39
C GLU A 36 4.87 1.83 -1.07
N LEU A 37 4.95 0.98 -0.03
CA LEU A 37 3.86 0.11 0.36
C LEU A 37 3.34 0.58 1.73
N ILE A 38 2.08 1.02 1.78
CA ILE A 38 1.45 1.43 3.03
C ILE A 38 0.44 0.39 3.48
N GLN A 39 0.44 0.08 4.78
CA GLN A 39 -0.50 -0.84 5.38
C GLN A 39 -1.37 -0.14 6.42
N ALA A 40 -2.66 -0.48 6.46
CA ALA A 40 -3.58 0.02 7.47
C ALA A 40 -3.07 -0.32 8.88
N PRO A 41 -3.03 0.64 9.83
CA PRO A 41 -2.52 0.42 11.18
C PRO A 41 -3.64 -0.16 12.06
N THR A 42 -4.11 -1.36 11.72
CA THR A 42 -5.24 -2.02 12.41
C THR A 42 -4.86 -3.43 12.83
N PRO A 43 -5.45 -3.97 13.92
CA PRO A 43 -5.09 -5.31 14.41
C PRO A 43 -5.35 -6.46 13.42
N CYS A 44 -6.23 -6.25 12.44
CA CYS A 44 -6.53 -7.24 11.40
C CYS A 44 -5.79 -6.99 10.08
N ALA A 45 -4.83 -6.06 10.05
CA ALA A 45 -4.00 -5.86 8.87
C ALA A 45 -3.21 -7.13 8.55
N GLY A 46 -3.07 -7.47 7.26
CA GLY A 46 -2.36 -8.68 6.86
C GLY A 46 -3.01 -10.01 7.26
N SER A 47 -4.26 -10.01 7.74
CA SER A 47 -4.92 -11.24 8.21
C SER A 47 -5.46 -12.16 7.12
N TYR A 48 -5.50 -11.71 5.86
CA TYR A 48 -6.09 -12.36 4.68
C TYR A 48 -7.53 -12.88 4.87
N ARG A 49 -8.30 -12.26 5.77
CA ARG A 49 -9.68 -12.67 6.03
C ARG A 49 -10.58 -12.13 4.92
N LYS A 50 -11.33 -13.02 4.25
CA LYS A 50 -12.32 -12.65 3.22
C LYS A 50 -13.49 -11.83 3.76
N ARG A 51 -13.74 -11.88 5.07
CA ARG A 51 -14.76 -11.09 5.78
C ARG A 51 -14.10 -10.29 6.88
N CYS A 52 -14.42 -9.00 6.96
CA CYS A 52 -13.92 -8.13 8.03
C CYS A 52 -14.27 -8.74 9.40
N PRO A 53 -13.31 -8.88 10.34
CA PRO A 53 -13.59 -9.42 11.66
C PRO A 53 -14.25 -8.41 12.60
N LEU A 54 -14.17 -7.10 12.28
CA LEU A 54 -14.76 -6.03 13.07
C LEU A 54 -16.25 -5.86 12.74
N ARG A 55 -17.00 -5.28 13.69
CA ARG A 55 -18.46 -5.11 13.66
C ARG A 55 -18.86 -3.70 14.11
N GLY A 56 -20.11 -3.32 13.81
CA GLY A 56 -20.66 -2.02 14.20
C GLY A 56 -19.81 -0.86 13.67
N LYS A 57 -19.60 0.17 14.50
CA LYS A 57 -18.80 1.37 14.15
C LYS A 57 -17.34 1.07 13.79
N LYS A 58 -16.80 -0.09 14.18
CA LYS A 58 -15.42 -0.50 13.85
C LYS A 58 -15.33 -1.27 12.54
N HIS A 59 -16.46 -1.58 11.90
CA HIS A 59 -16.47 -2.29 10.64
C HIS A 59 -15.72 -1.46 9.59
N LEU A 60 -14.74 -2.08 8.90
CA LEU A 60 -13.88 -1.42 7.93
C LEU A 60 -13.09 -0.20 8.45
N MET A 61 -12.81 -0.14 9.76
CA MET A 61 -11.96 0.91 10.37
C MET A 61 -10.61 1.11 9.66
N CYS A 62 -10.09 0.07 8.98
CA CYS A 62 -8.89 0.18 8.15
C CYS A 62 -9.00 1.25 7.04
N MET A 63 -10.19 1.49 6.49
CA MET A 63 -10.43 2.49 5.45
C MET A 63 -10.36 3.91 6.01
N GLU A 64 -10.77 4.11 7.26
CA GLU A 64 -10.67 5.41 7.95
C GLU A 64 -9.23 5.70 8.41
N GLN A 65 -8.52 4.67 8.88
CA GLN A 65 -7.14 4.78 9.37
C GLN A 65 -6.09 4.96 8.25
N LEU A 66 -6.51 4.81 6.99
CA LEU A 66 -5.73 5.13 5.80
C LEU A 66 -6.16 6.50 5.27
N SER A 67 -5.88 7.55 6.05
CA SER A 67 -6.23 8.92 5.65
C SER A 67 -5.55 9.32 4.35
N THR A 68 -6.21 10.21 3.60
CA THR A 68 -5.66 10.80 2.37
C THR A 68 -4.31 11.46 2.62
N ASP A 69 -4.11 12.12 3.76
CA ASP A 69 -2.83 12.72 4.14
C ASP A 69 -1.72 11.68 4.25
N ARG A 70 -2.01 10.53 4.88
CA ARG A 70 -1.03 9.44 5.01
C ARG A 70 -0.63 8.88 3.65
N VAL A 71 -1.60 8.73 2.74
CA VAL A 71 -1.36 8.29 1.35
C VAL A 71 -0.55 9.34 0.59
N PHE A 72 -0.89 10.62 0.74
CA PHE A 72 -0.23 11.72 0.06
C PHE A 72 1.24 11.86 0.50
N GLN A 73 1.52 11.78 1.79
CA GLN A 73 2.90 11.82 2.30
C GLN A 73 3.74 10.63 1.80
N ALA A 74 3.13 9.46 1.66
CA ALA A 74 3.76 8.30 1.05
C ALA A 74 4.06 8.52 -0.45
N LEU A 75 3.16 9.18 -1.17
CA LEU A 75 3.38 9.53 -2.57
C LEU A 75 4.54 10.51 -2.73
N VAL A 76 4.60 11.57 -1.91
CA VAL A 76 5.69 12.54 -1.90
C VAL A 76 7.04 11.83 -1.73
N ARG A 77 7.17 10.95 -0.73
CA ARG A 77 8.40 10.16 -0.53
C ARG A 77 8.77 9.29 -1.74
N LEU A 78 7.78 8.71 -2.42
CA LEU A 78 8.04 7.90 -3.62
C LEU A 78 8.55 8.75 -4.78
N VAL A 79 7.93 9.90 -5.01
CA VAL A 79 8.31 10.85 -6.07
C VAL A 79 9.71 11.42 -5.80
N ASP A 80 10.00 11.80 -4.56
CA ASP A 80 11.31 12.33 -4.18
C ASP A 80 12.44 11.32 -4.44
N ARG A 81 12.22 10.04 -4.11
CA ARG A 81 13.17 8.97 -4.44
C ARG A 81 13.30 8.75 -5.96
N GLY A 82 12.19 8.79 -6.69
CA GLY A 82 12.20 8.63 -8.15
C GLY A 82 12.88 9.78 -8.90
N HIS A 83 12.88 10.99 -8.35
CA HIS A 83 13.65 12.11 -8.89
C HIS A 83 15.16 11.96 -8.66
N LEU A 84 15.57 11.33 -7.55
CA LEU A 84 16.98 11.04 -7.29
C LEU A 84 17.52 9.96 -8.22
N ASP A 85 16.75 8.91 -8.50
CA ASP A 85 17.16 7.79 -9.35
C ASP A 85 17.26 8.15 -10.85
N ARG A 86 16.62 9.25 -11.28
CA ARG A 86 16.68 9.76 -12.68
C ARG A 86 17.74 10.84 -12.89
N ALA A 87 18.29 11.39 -11.82
CA ALA A 87 19.34 12.41 -11.87
C ALA A 87 20.76 11.80 -11.80
N ALA A 88 20.87 10.48 -11.65
CA ALA A 88 22.09 9.68 -11.73
C ALA A 88 22.17 8.95 -13.08
#